data_AF-A0A420YE65-F1
#
_entry.id   AF-A0A420YE65-F1
#
_cell.length_a   1.000
_cell.length_b   1.000
_cell.length_c   1.000
_cell.angle_alpha   90.00
_cell.angle_beta   90.00
_cell.angle_gamma   90.00
#
_symmetry.space_group_name_H-M   'P 1'
#
loop_
_entity.id
_entity.type
_entity.pdbx_description
1 polymer ?
#
loop_
_entity_poly.entity_id
_entity_poly.type
_entity_poly.pdbx_seq_one_letter_code
_entity_poly.pdbx_strand_id
1 'polypeptide(L)'
;MSGANGLLAAFLGDQYTTEDGAIVTTRSGERIRVDRARTVESMYNAYYWCINVGGLSGIATTSLELHVGFWAAFLLPLCALSISAAVLVLGRNRLTRTAVHPSALPDALRAMWLAIRGGFSLDDARPSHQALKHRRQVPWTDVFVDELQRALAACRILFAAWPVLWLCRGQINNNLVAQAAQMQTSGVPNDMMYNANPIIIIIFMPLVDRFLFPWLRRSGFTLSPVTRLVWGFGLEALAMAMAAIV
;
A
#
# COMPACT_ATOMS: atom_id res chain seq x y z
N MET A 1 0.76 -2.21 13.45
CA MET A 1 -0.50 -2.30 12.67
C MET A 1 -0.30 -2.52 11.15
N SER A 2 0.88 -2.90 10.64
CA SER A 2 1.05 -3.03 9.17
C SER A 2 0.43 -4.28 8.55
N GLY A 3 0.30 -5.39 9.30
CA GLY A 3 -0.26 -6.65 8.79
C GLY A 3 -1.76 -6.59 8.47
N ALA A 4 -2.57 -5.98 9.36
CA ALA A 4 -4.02 -5.87 9.16
C ALA A 4 -4.39 -4.99 7.95
N ASN A 5 -3.64 -3.90 7.72
CA ASN A 5 -3.92 -2.98 6.61
C ASN A 5 -3.75 -3.63 5.24
N GLY A 6 -2.74 -4.50 5.08
CA GLY A 6 -2.51 -5.23 3.83
C GLY A 6 -3.60 -6.28 3.55
N LEU A 7 -4.07 -6.96 4.59
CA LEU A 7 -5.13 -7.95 4.49
C LEU A 7 -6.49 -7.32 4.16
N LEU A 8 -6.81 -6.15 4.74
CA LEU A 8 -8.06 -5.45 4.47
C LEU A 8 -8.16 -4.92 3.04
N ALA A 9 -7.05 -4.44 2.47
CA ALA A 9 -7.00 -4.02 1.07
C ALA A 9 -7.27 -5.21 0.13
N ALA A 10 -6.55 -6.32 0.32
CA ALA A 10 -6.79 -7.54 -0.45
C ALA A 10 -8.23 -8.04 -0.28
N PHE A 11 -8.73 -8.05 0.96
CA PHE A 11 -10.10 -8.43 1.27
C PHE A 11 -11.14 -7.56 0.55
N LEU A 12 -10.93 -6.23 0.49
CA LEU A 12 -11.82 -5.32 -0.23
C LEU A 12 -11.86 -5.63 -1.73
N GLY A 13 -10.69 -5.89 -2.34
CA GLY A 13 -10.61 -6.31 -3.74
C GLY A 13 -11.35 -7.62 -3.99
N ASP A 14 -11.21 -8.58 -3.09
CA ASP A 14 -11.89 -9.88 -3.13
C ASP A 14 -13.42 -9.77 -3.01
N GLN A 15 -13.93 -8.72 -2.34
CA GLN A 15 -15.38 -8.50 -2.26
C GLN A 15 -16.00 -8.07 -3.60
N TYR A 16 -15.20 -7.54 -4.53
CA TYR A 16 -15.69 -7.14 -5.85
C TYR A 16 -15.64 -8.31 -6.84
N THR A 17 -16.78 -8.98 -7.04
CA THR A 17 -16.87 -10.19 -7.88
C THR A 17 -17.26 -9.92 -9.34
N THR A 18 -17.63 -8.69 -9.70
CA THR A 18 -18.08 -8.36 -11.06
C THR A 18 -16.95 -8.48 -12.09
N GLU A 19 -17.16 -9.28 -13.13
CA GLU A 19 -16.20 -9.45 -14.22
C GLU A 19 -16.06 -8.20 -15.08
N ASP A 20 -14.91 -8.06 -15.74
CA ASP A 20 -14.64 -6.93 -16.61
C ASP A 20 -15.53 -6.98 -17.86
N GLY A 21 -16.17 -5.85 -18.19
CA GLY A 21 -17.14 -5.78 -19.28
C GLY A 21 -18.54 -6.33 -18.96
N ALA A 22 -18.82 -6.71 -17.71
CA ALA A 22 -20.16 -7.08 -17.30
C ALA A 22 -21.16 -5.92 -17.50
N ILE A 23 -22.33 -6.23 -18.02
CA ILE A 23 -23.42 -5.26 -18.19
C ILE A 23 -24.26 -5.29 -16.92
N VAL A 24 -24.12 -4.26 -16.09
CA VAL A 24 -24.94 -4.09 -14.88
C VAL A 24 -26.11 -3.17 -15.22
N THR A 25 -27.32 -3.61 -14.89
CA THR A 25 -28.51 -2.76 -15.01
C THR A 25 -28.65 -1.97 -13.70
N THR A 26 -28.58 -0.64 -13.79
CA THR A 26 -28.76 0.24 -12.63
C THR A 26 -30.20 0.17 -12.12
N ARG A 27 -30.43 0.68 -10.89
CA ARG A 27 -31.79 0.81 -10.34
C ARG A 27 -32.72 1.69 -11.19
N SER A 28 -32.15 2.55 -12.04
CA SER A 28 -32.86 3.38 -13.01
C SER A 28 -33.13 2.68 -14.36
N GLY A 29 -32.71 1.42 -14.53
CA GLY A 29 -32.92 0.64 -15.76
C GLY A 29 -31.85 0.86 -16.85
N GLU A 30 -30.80 1.63 -16.58
CA GLU A 30 -29.73 1.89 -17.54
C GLU A 30 -28.72 0.74 -17.55
N ARG A 31 -28.34 0.27 -18.74
CA ARG A 31 -27.35 -0.79 -18.93
C ARG A 31 -25.97 -0.16 -19.07
N ILE A 32 -25.13 -0.30 -18.04
CA ILE A 32 -23.78 0.26 -18.04
C ILE A 32 -22.78 -0.88 -18.18
N ARG A 33 -21.84 -0.74 -19.12
CA ARG A 33 -20.69 -1.62 -19.22
C ARG A 33 -19.69 -1.24 -18.13
N VAL A 34 -19.42 -2.18 -17.23
CA VAL A 34 -18.54 -1.94 -16.09
C VAL A 34 -17.09 -2.18 -16.49
N ASP A 35 -16.25 -1.18 -16.24
CA ASP A 35 -14.79 -1.33 -16.24
C ASP A 35 -14.37 -1.71 -14.83
N ARG A 36 -13.92 -2.96 -14.66
CA ARG A 36 -13.53 -3.50 -13.36
C ARG A 36 -12.31 -2.76 -12.80
N ALA A 37 -11.32 -2.47 -13.64
CA ALA A 37 -10.07 -1.85 -13.22
C ALA A 37 -10.32 -0.46 -12.63
N ARG A 38 -11.12 0.36 -13.31
CA ARG A 38 -11.47 1.72 -12.85
C ARG A 38 -12.34 1.71 -11.60
N THR A 39 -13.27 0.76 -11.49
CA THR A 39 -14.13 0.65 -10.32
C THR A 39 -13.34 0.23 -9.07
N VAL A 40 -12.47 -0.77 -9.22
CA VAL A 40 -11.58 -1.25 -8.15
C VAL A 40 -10.60 -0.15 -7.72
N GLU A 41 -10.01 0.60 -8.66
CA GLU A 41 -9.17 1.78 -8.37
C GLU A 41 -9.92 2.80 -7.51
N SER A 42 -11.16 3.14 -7.88
CA SER A 42 -12.00 4.06 -7.09
C SER A 42 -12.32 3.52 -5.69
N MET A 43 -12.57 2.22 -5.55
CA MET A 43 -12.81 1.59 -4.24
C MET A 43 -11.56 1.68 -3.34
N TYR A 44 -10.38 1.43 -3.90
CA TYR A 44 -9.12 1.58 -3.18
C TYR A 44 -8.86 3.03 -2.78
N ASN A 45 -9.11 3.99 -3.67
CA ASN A 45 -8.93 5.41 -3.35
C ASN A 45 -9.87 5.85 -2.22
N ALA A 46 -11.14 5.41 -2.24
CA ALA A 46 -12.07 5.66 -1.14
C ALA A 46 -11.60 5.01 0.18
N TYR A 47 -11.10 3.78 0.13
CA TYR A 47 -10.52 3.09 1.29
C TYR A 47 -9.32 3.85 1.86
N TYR A 48 -8.37 4.28 1.01
CA TYR A 48 -7.23 5.08 1.45
C TYR A 48 -7.66 6.43 2.03
N TRP A 49 -8.67 7.06 1.45
CA TRP A 49 -9.22 8.31 1.98
C TRP A 49 -9.79 8.10 3.39
N CYS A 50 -10.57 7.05 3.60
CA CYS A 50 -11.10 6.67 4.92
C CYS A 50 -9.98 6.37 5.94
N ILE A 51 -8.90 5.70 5.54
CA ILE A 51 -7.74 5.47 6.42
C ILE A 51 -7.12 6.78 6.87
N ASN A 52 -6.91 7.73 5.94
CA ASN A 52 -6.30 9.01 6.29
C ASN A 52 -7.22 9.85 7.19
N VAL A 53 -8.53 9.85 6.92
CA VAL A 53 -9.52 10.50 7.81
C VAL A 53 -9.50 9.84 9.20
N GLY A 54 -9.47 8.51 9.27
CA GLY A 54 -9.30 7.77 10.52
C GLY A 54 -8.00 8.10 11.23
N GLY A 55 -6.90 8.32 10.48
CA GLY A 55 -5.61 8.73 11.01
C GLY A 55 -5.64 10.08 11.75
N LEU A 56 -6.60 10.96 11.44
CA LEU A 56 -6.81 12.22 12.19
C LEU A 56 -7.31 11.97 13.62
N SER A 57 -7.71 10.74 13.97
CA SER A 57 -8.01 10.39 15.36
C SER A 57 -6.81 10.59 16.27
N GLY A 58 -5.59 10.67 15.75
CA GLY A 58 -4.39 11.03 16.51
C GLY A 58 -4.55 12.36 17.28
N ILE A 59 -5.17 13.36 16.64
CA ILE A 59 -5.49 14.66 17.27
C ILE A 59 -6.44 14.47 18.46
N ALA A 60 -7.45 13.62 18.29
CA ALA A 60 -8.42 13.32 19.36
C ALA A 60 -7.73 12.57 20.51
N THR A 61 -6.86 11.61 20.20
CA THR A 61 -6.09 10.84 21.19
C THR A 61 -5.20 11.74 22.04
N THR A 62 -4.42 12.64 21.43
CA THR A 62 -3.53 13.53 22.19
C THR A 62 -4.29 14.63 22.94
N SER A 63 -5.43 15.08 22.39
CA SER A 63 -6.32 15.99 23.11
C SER A 63 -6.93 15.32 24.36
N LEU A 64 -7.33 14.05 24.26
CA LEU A 64 -7.82 13.26 25.40
C LEU A 64 -6.72 13.00 26.43
N GLU A 65 -5.49 12.73 25.99
CA GLU A 65 -4.33 12.59 26.86
C GLU A 65 -4.11 13.87 27.69
N LEU A 66 -4.12 15.04 27.05
CA LEU A 66 -3.88 16.32 27.71
C LEU A 66 -5.00 16.70 28.70
N HIS A 67 -6.27 16.49 28.34
CA HIS A 67 -7.41 17.00 29.12
C HIS A 67 -8.02 15.99 30.10
N VAL A 68 -7.87 14.69 29.85
CA VAL A 68 -8.52 13.63 30.67
C VAL A 68 -7.48 12.67 31.25
N GLY A 69 -6.49 12.30 30.45
CA GLY A 69 -5.40 11.40 30.83
C GLY A 69 -5.29 10.15 29.95
N PHE A 70 -4.20 9.42 30.15
CA PHE A 70 -3.79 8.29 29.29
C PHE A 70 -4.85 7.20 29.13
N TRP A 71 -5.65 6.91 30.16
CA TRP A 71 -6.66 5.85 30.09
C TRP A 71 -7.71 6.12 28.98
N ALA A 72 -8.12 7.38 28.81
CA ALA A 72 -9.11 7.78 27.81
C ALA A 72 -8.50 7.73 26.40
N ALA A 73 -7.23 8.09 26.27
CA ALA A 73 -6.48 7.99 25.02
C ALA A 73 -6.36 6.53 24.52
N PHE A 74 -6.19 5.56 25.42
CA PHE A 74 -6.18 4.13 25.06
C PHE A 74 -7.57 3.52 24.87
N LEU A 75 -8.61 4.08 25.50
CA LEU A 75 -9.98 3.60 25.34
C LEU A 75 -10.54 3.91 23.95
N LEU A 76 -10.21 5.06 23.38
CA LEU A 76 -10.66 5.47 22.05
C LEU A 76 -10.36 4.42 20.95
N PRO A 77 -9.11 3.95 20.76
CA PRO A 77 -8.82 2.92 19.76
C PRO A 77 -9.46 1.57 20.12
N LEU A 78 -9.60 1.22 21.40
CA LEU A 78 -10.29 0.00 21.82
C LEU A 78 -11.76 0.00 21.39
N CYS A 79 -12.48 1.10 21.61
CA CYS A 79 -13.86 1.27 21.16
C CYS A 79 -13.96 1.18 19.64
N ALA A 80 -13.09 1.88 18.91
CA ALA A 80 -13.07 1.86 17.45
C ALA A 80 -12.84 0.45 16.89
N LEU A 81 -11.87 -0.29 17.44
CA LEU A 81 -11.59 -1.67 17.05
C LEU A 81 -12.76 -2.60 17.38
N SER A 82 -13.41 -2.42 18.53
CA SER A 82 -14.57 -3.21 18.95
C SER A 82 -15.77 -2.99 18.02
N ILE A 83 -16.02 -1.74 17.63
CA ILE A 83 -17.07 -1.39 16.67
C ILE A 83 -16.75 -2.00 15.29
N SER A 84 -15.52 -1.88 14.82
CA SER A 84 -15.08 -2.47 13.55
C SER A 84 -15.27 -3.99 13.53
N ALA A 85 -14.87 -4.68 14.61
CA ALA A 85 -15.07 -6.12 14.76
C ALA A 85 -16.56 -6.49 14.77
N ALA A 86 -17.39 -5.74 15.50
CA ALA A 86 -18.84 -5.96 15.53
C ALA A 86 -19.48 -5.81 14.14
N VAL A 87 -19.11 -4.77 13.39
CA VAL A 87 -19.57 -4.56 12.01
C VAL A 87 -19.19 -5.73 11.11
N LEU A 88 -17.95 -6.25 11.22
CA LEU A 88 -17.49 -7.39 10.43
C LEU A 88 -18.26 -8.68 10.77
N VAL A 89 -18.47 -8.94 12.07
CA VAL A 89 -19.20 -10.14 12.53
C VAL A 89 -20.67 -10.08 12.13
N LEU A 90 -21.33 -8.93 12.29
CA LEU A 90 -22.72 -8.72 11.87
C LEU A 90 -22.86 -8.76 10.34
N GLY A 91 -21.87 -8.25 9.61
CA GLY A 91 -21.82 -8.23 8.15
C GLY A 91 -21.46 -9.57 7.52
N ARG A 92 -21.04 -10.59 8.29
CA ARG A 92 -20.47 -11.85 7.79
C ARG A 92 -21.30 -12.57 6.73
N ASN A 93 -22.63 -12.42 6.78
CA ASN A 93 -23.55 -13.09 5.86
C ASN A 93 -23.63 -12.40 4.48
N ARG A 94 -23.12 -11.17 4.38
CA ARG A 94 -23.06 -10.38 3.13
C ARG A 94 -21.67 -10.39 2.50
N LEU A 95 -20.68 -10.98 3.16
CA LEU A 95 -19.29 -11.02 2.69
C LEU A 95 -19.08 -12.23 1.78
N THR A 96 -18.42 -12.01 0.65
CA THR A 96 -18.01 -13.07 -0.27
C THR A 96 -16.81 -13.80 0.31
N ARG A 97 -16.90 -15.13 0.38
CA ARG A 97 -15.79 -15.99 0.78
C ARG A 97 -15.03 -16.45 -0.46
N THR A 98 -13.88 -15.84 -0.70
CA THR A 98 -12.98 -16.25 -1.78
C THR A 98 -12.27 -17.55 -1.39
N ALA A 99 -12.10 -18.46 -2.35
CA ALA A 99 -11.33 -19.67 -2.13
C ALA A 99 -9.86 -19.33 -1.87
N VAL A 100 -9.21 -20.09 -0.99
CA VAL A 100 -7.78 -19.90 -0.70
C VAL A 100 -6.98 -20.21 -1.96
N HIS A 101 -6.37 -19.19 -2.57
CA HIS A 101 -5.46 -19.39 -3.67
C HIS A 101 -4.18 -20.09 -3.16
N PRO A 102 -3.69 -21.15 -3.84
CA PRO A 102 -2.44 -21.78 -3.47
C PRO A 102 -1.30 -20.76 -3.55
N SER A 103 -0.50 -20.67 -2.48
CA SER A 103 0.61 -19.73 -2.43
C SER A 103 1.70 -20.14 -3.41
N ALA A 104 2.15 -19.23 -4.28
CA ALA A 104 3.30 -19.44 -5.16
C ALA A 104 4.66 -19.40 -4.43
N LEU A 105 4.68 -18.95 -3.18
CA LEU A 105 5.88 -18.71 -2.38
C LEU A 105 6.73 -19.98 -2.12
N PRO A 106 6.15 -21.14 -1.76
CA PRO A 106 6.92 -22.37 -1.56
C PRO A 106 7.65 -22.82 -2.83
N ASP A 107 7.00 -22.68 -3.99
CA ASP A 107 7.59 -23.06 -5.27
C ASP A 107 8.66 -22.05 -5.71
N ALA A 108 8.46 -20.75 -5.45
CA ALA A 108 9.50 -19.75 -5.65
C ALA A 108 10.75 -20.03 -4.80
N LEU A 109 10.58 -20.37 -3.52
CA LEU A 109 11.69 -20.71 -2.62
C LEU A 109 12.44 -21.97 -3.08
N ARG A 110 11.71 -23.00 -3.53
CA ARG A 110 12.32 -24.22 -4.09
C ARG A 110 13.09 -23.93 -5.37
N ALA A 111 12.54 -23.11 -6.27
CA ALA A 111 13.21 -22.70 -7.50
C ALA A 111 14.49 -21.90 -7.20
N MET A 112 14.42 -20.94 -6.27
CA MET A 112 15.60 -20.19 -5.81
C MET A 112 16.65 -21.10 -5.19
N TRP A 113 16.26 -22.07 -4.38
CA TRP A 113 17.19 -23.02 -3.76
C TRP A 113 17.90 -23.90 -4.80
N LEU A 114 17.18 -24.32 -5.85
CA LEU A 114 17.79 -25.04 -6.98
C LEU A 114 18.75 -24.15 -7.77
N ALA A 115 18.39 -22.89 -8.01
CA ALA A 115 19.28 -21.91 -8.66
C ALA A 115 20.57 -21.69 -7.86
N ILE A 116 20.47 -21.57 -6.53
CA ILE A 116 21.65 -21.42 -5.65
C ILE A 116 22.56 -22.66 -5.74
N ARG A 117 22.00 -23.86 -5.75
CA ARG A 117 22.77 -25.11 -5.91
C ARG A 117 23.34 -25.30 -7.32
N GLY A 118 22.74 -24.69 -8.33
CA GLY A 118 23.14 -24.78 -9.74
C GLY A 118 24.30 -23.85 -10.13
N GLY A 119 24.64 -22.87 -9.29
CA GLY A 119 25.66 -21.85 -9.60
C GLY A 119 25.11 -20.43 -9.65
N PHE A 120 24.04 -20.14 -8.91
CA PHE A 120 23.34 -18.85 -8.87
C PHE A 120 22.68 -18.42 -10.18
N SER A 121 22.45 -19.36 -11.11
CA SER A 121 21.65 -19.09 -12.31
C SER A 121 20.20 -19.55 -12.10
N LEU A 122 19.26 -18.62 -12.27
CA LEU A 122 17.83 -18.95 -12.27
C LEU A 122 17.44 -19.83 -13.47
N ASP A 123 18.25 -19.84 -14.53
CA ASP A 123 18.02 -20.71 -15.68
C ASP A 123 18.20 -22.19 -15.33
N ASP A 124 18.99 -22.51 -14.30
CA ASP A 124 19.13 -23.89 -13.81
C ASP A 124 17.86 -24.38 -13.11
N ALA A 125 17.00 -23.48 -12.64
CA ALA A 125 15.71 -23.83 -12.04
C ALA A 125 14.62 -24.09 -13.09
N ARG A 126 14.90 -23.90 -14.39
CA ARG A 126 13.92 -24.16 -15.46
C ARG A 126 13.57 -25.65 -15.53
N PRO A 127 12.29 -25.99 -15.65
CA PRO A 127 11.83 -27.36 -15.90
C PRO A 127 12.59 -28.07 -17.03
N SER A 128 12.84 -27.37 -18.14
CA SER A 128 13.60 -27.88 -19.29
C SER A 128 15.03 -28.27 -18.92
N HIS A 129 15.73 -27.46 -18.12
CA HIS A 129 17.09 -27.74 -17.65
C HIS A 129 17.14 -28.86 -16.61
N GLN A 130 16.19 -28.88 -15.67
CA GLN A 130 16.09 -29.91 -14.63
C GLN A 130 15.72 -31.29 -15.19
N ALA A 131 14.88 -31.34 -16.23
CA ALA A 131 14.53 -32.56 -16.92
C ALA A 131 15.73 -33.14 -17.68
N LEU A 132 16.51 -32.31 -18.38
CA LEU A 132 17.66 -32.74 -19.18
C LEU A 132 18.87 -33.16 -18.33
N LYS A 133 19.22 -32.38 -17.30
CA LYS A 133 20.45 -32.57 -16.51
C LYS A 133 20.27 -33.48 -15.30
N HIS A 134 19.09 -33.44 -14.67
CA HIS A 134 18.82 -34.14 -13.41
C HIS A 134 17.67 -35.14 -13.49
N ARG A 135 17.03 -35.29 -14.66
CA ARG A 135 15.85 -36.16 -14.89
C ARG A 135 14.72 -35.93 -13.87
N ARG A 136 14.61 -34.70 -13.35
CA ARG A 136 13.64 -34.34 -12.33
C ARG A 136 12.52 -33.50 -12.95
N GLN A 137 11.27 -33.89 -12.70
CA GLN A 137 10.13 -33.04 -12.98
C GLN A 137 9.87 -32.09 -11.81
N VAL A 138 9.68 -30.81 -12.13
CA VAL A 138 9.38 -29.75 -11.16
C VAL A 138 7.95 -29.27 -11.38
N PRO A 139 7.26 -28.78 -10.33
CA PRO A 139 5.84 -28.42 -10.42
C PRO A 139 5.56 -27.07 -11.09
N TRP A 140 6.58 -26.26 -11.39
CA TRP A 140 6.43 -24.93 -12.01
C TRP A 140 6.74 -24.93 -13.51
N THR A 141 6.42 -23.84 -14.20
CA THR A 141 6.63 -23.66 -15.65
C THR A 141 7.85 -22.80 -15.96
N ASP A 142 8.32 -22.79 -17.22
CA ASP A 142 9.42 -21.90 -17.65
C ASP A 142 9.02 -20.41 -17.52
N VAL A 143 7.75 -20.08 -17.78
CA VAL A 143 7.20 -18.72 -17.60
C VAL A 143 7.30 -18.26 -16.16
N PHE A 144 7.04 -19.16 -15.19
CA PHE A 144 7.17 -18.86 -13.77
C PHE A 144 8.62 -18.47 -13.40
N VAL A 145 9.62 -19.08 -14.03
CA VAL A 145 11.04 -18.73 -13.80
C VAL A 145 11.36 -17.34 -14.35
N ASP A 146 10.83 -16.99 -15.53
CA ASP A 146 11.00 -15.65 -16.10
C ASP A 146 10.32 -14.57 -15.23
N GLU A 147 9.12 -14.86 -14.71
CA GLU A 147 8.41 -14.00 -13.75
C GLU A 147 9.19 -13.85 -12.44
N LEU A 148 9.73 -14.95 -11.91
CA LEU A 148 10.57 -14.94 -10.70
C LEU A 148 11.83 -14.09 -10.89
N GLN A 149 12.48 -14.17 -12.05
CA GLN A 149 13.66 -13.37 -12.36
C GLN A 149 13.33 -11.88 -12.43
N ARG A 150 12.23 -11.51 -13.09
CA ARG A 150 11.74 -10.12 -13.13
C ARG A 150 11.38 -9.62 -11.73
N ALA A 151 10.73 -10.46 -10.92
CA ALA A 151 10.40 -10.14 -9.54
C ALA A 151 11.66 -9.90 -8.69
N LEU A 152 12.68 -10.76 -8.80
CA LEU A 152 13.95 -10.60 -8.08
C LEU A 152 14.71 -9.34 -8.52
N ALA A 153 14.70 -9.00 -9.81
CA ALA A 153 15.28 -7.76 -10.31
C ALA A 153 14.57 -6.52 -9.75
N ALA A 154 13.23 -6.54 -9.68
CA ALA A 154 12.45 -5.48 -9.03
C ALA A 154 12.74 -5.41 -7.53
N CYS A 155 12.79 -6.55 -6.84
CA CYS A 155 13.14 -6.65 -5.42
C CYS A 155 14.52 -6.06 -5.13
N ARG A 156 15.51 -6.25 -6.01
CA ARG A 156 16.85 -5.65 -5.85
C ARG A 156 16.80 -4.12 -5.82
N ILE A 157 16.06 -3.51 -6.74
CA ILE A 157 15.91 -2.06 -6.81
C ILE A 157 15.13 -1.56 -5.58
N LEU A 158 14.04 -2.24 -5.25
CA LEU A 158 13.22 -1.91 -4.08
C LEU A 158 14.03 -2.04 -2.78
N PHE A 159 14.78 -3.11 -2.60
CA PHE A 159 15.56 -3.35 -1.38
C PHE A 159 16.70 -2.34 -1.19
N ALA A 160 17.28 -1.82 -2.28
CA ALA A 160 18.28 -0.76 -2.19
C ALA A 160 17.66 0.58 -1.74
N ALA A 161 16.48 0.91 -2.24
CA ALA A 161 15.87 2.24 -2.05
C ALA A 161 14.93 2.32 -0.83
N TRP A 162 14.30 1.20 -0.46
CA TRP A 162 13.29 1.14 0.59
C TRP A 162 13.81 1.45 2.00
N PRO A 163 14.99 0.98 2.44
CA PRO A 163 15.55 1.37 3.73
C PRO A 163 15.76 2.86 3.86
N VAL A 164 16.23 3.53 2.80
CA VAL A 164 16.44 4.98 2.78
C VAL A 164 15.10 5.71 2.96
N LEU A 165 14.05 5.30 2.25
CA LEU A 165 12.70 5.87 2.45
C LEU A 165 12.22 5.71 3.88
N TRP A 166 12.41 4.54 4.46
CA TRP A 166 12.00 4.29 5.84
C TRP A 166 12.75 5.14 6.85
N LEU A 167 14.05 5.36 6.61
CA LEU A 167 14.87 6.24 7.44
C LEU A 167 14.42 7.70 7.34
N CYS A 168 14.16 8.21 6.13
CA CYS A 168 13.64 9.56 5.91
C CYS A 168 12.26 9.74 6.55
N ARG A 169 11.33 8.82 6.31
CA ARG A 169 9.99 8.86 6.91
C ARG A 169 10.02 8.72 8.43
N GLY A 170 10.97 7.97 8.97
CA GLY A 170 11.17 7.86 10.41
C GLY A 170 11.52 9.20 11.08
N GLN A 171 12.08 10.16 10.34
CA GLN A 171 12.39 11.50 10.87
C GLN A 171 11.13 12.26 11.31
N ILE A 172 10.01 12.08 10.61
CA ILE A 172 8.73 12.75 10.89
C ILE A 172 8.22 12.45 12.30
N ASN A 173 8.49 11.25 12.81
CA ASN A 173 7.97 10.82 14.11
C ASN A 173 8.91 11.11 15.30
N ASN A 174 10.17 11.47 15.04
CA ASN A 174 11.18 11.63 16.08
C ASN A 174 11.83 13.01 15.99
N ASN A 175 12.74 13.19 15.02
CA ASN A 175 13.60 14.35 14.95
C ASN A 175 12.84 15.62 14.56
N LEU A 176 11.88 15.54 13.63
CA LEU A 176 11.07 16.71 13.25
C LEU A 176 10.13 17.15 14.38
N VAL A 177 9.68 16.23 15.24
CA VAL A 177 8.88 16.57 16.42
C VAL A 177 9.75 17.31 17.45
N ALA A 178 10.98 16.83 17.68
CA ALA A 178 11.93 17.49 18.56
C ALA A 178 12.37 18.87 18.04
N GLN A 179 12.56 19.00 16.72
CA GLN A 179 12.84 20.27 16.06
C GLN A 179 11.66 21.25 16.22
N ALA A 180 10.42 20.78 15.99
CA ALA A 180 9.21 21.60 16.16
C ALA A 180 9.06 22.13 17.59
N ALA A 181 9.47 21.36 18.61
CA ALA A 181 9.42 21.78 20.01
C ALA A 181 10.35 22.98 20.32
N GLN A 182 11.37 23.24 19.50
CA GLN A 182 12.26 24.39 19.64
C GLN A 182 11.85 25.58 18.75
N MET A 183 10.86 25.40 17.87
CA MET A 183 10.34 26.44 16.98
C MET A 183 9.23 27.24 17.66
N GLN A 184 8.93 28.43 17.15
CA GLN A 184 7.76 29.19 17.59
C GLN A 184 6.49 28.53 17.04
N THR A 185 5.78 27.80 17.89
CA THR A 185 4.61 27.01 17.48
C THR A 185 3.30 27.79 17.44
N SER A 186 3.27 29.05 17.90
CA SER A 186 2.07 29.93 17.89
C SER A 186 0.77 29.25 18.39
N GLY A 187 0.88 28.29 19.32
CA GLY A 187 -0.25 27.54 19.88
C GLY A 187 -0.61 26.24 19.15
N VAL A 188 0.10 25.86 18.08
CA VAL A 188 -0.06 24.58 17.38
C VAL A 188 0.70 23.48 18.15
N PRO A 189 0.05 22.36 18.53
CA PRO A 189 0.74 21.25 19.19
C PRO A 189 1.82 20.63 18.30
N ASN A 190 2.93 20.19 18.90
CA ASN A 190 4.01 19.48 18.18
C ASN A 190 3.51 18.20 17.50
N ASP A 191 2.48 17.60 18.07
CA ASP A 191 1.75 16.44 17.55
C ASP A 191 1.05 16.70 16.21
N MET A 192 0.91 17.97 15.81
CA MET A 192 0.45 18.30 14.47
C MET A 192 1.40 17.77 13.40
N MET A 193 2.69 17.56 13.70
CA MET A 193 3.68 17.15 12.69
C MET A 193 3.40 15.77 12.11
N TYR A 194 2.96 14.81 12.94
CA TYR A 194 2.56 13.48 12.43
C TYR A 194 1.15 13.49 11.83
N ASN A 195 0.24 14.36 12.31
CA ASN A 195 -1.11 14.53 11.75
C ASN A 195 -1.11 15.33 10.44
N ALA A 196 -0.05 16.08 10.14
CA ALA A 196 0.08 16.81 8.89
C ALA A 196 0.09 15.87 7.67
N ASN A 197 0.69 14.68 7.80
CA ASN A 197 0.73 13.70 6.72
C ASN A 197 -0.67 13.26 6.23
N PRO A 198 -1.59 12.76 7.08
CA PRO A 198 -2.94 12.43 6.64
C PRO A 198 -3.72 13.65 6.14
N ILE A 199 -3.53 14.84 6.71
CA ILE A 199 -4.18 16.08 6.22
C ILE A 199 -3.73 16.40 4.79
N ILE A 200 -2.42 16.39 4.54
CA ILE A 200 -1.84 16.62 3.21
C ILE A 200 -2.36 15.59 2.23
N ILE A 201 -2.42 14.30 2.60
CA ILE A 201 -2.95 13.25 1.72
C ILE A 201 -4.43 13.49 1.40
N ILE A 202 -5.27 13.85 2.37
CA ILE A 202 -6.70 14.13 2.14
C ILE A 202 -6.90 15.28 1.14
N ILE A 203 -6.05 16.31 1.20
CA ILE A 203 -6.13 17.48 0.32
C ILE A 203 -5.52 17.18 -1.06
N PHE A 204 -4.34 16.55 -1.11
CA PHE A 204 -3.60 16.35 -2.36
C PHE A 204 -4.06 15.14 -3.15
N MET A 205 -4.58 14.06 -2.53
CA MET A 205 -5.08 12.89 -3.25
C MET A 205 -6.14 13.26 -4.31
N PRO A 206 -7.24 13.97 -3.99
CA PRO A 206 -8.21 14.37 -5.01
C PRO A 206 -7.62 15.35 -6.03
N LEU A 207 -6.67 16.20 -5.63
CA LEU A 207 -5.99 17.12 -6.55
C LEU A 207 -5.17 16.34 -7.58
N VAL A 208 -4.41 15.34 -7.14
CA VAL A 208 -3.55 14.52 -7.99
C VAL A 208 -4.40 13.64 -8.92
N ASP A 209 -5.40 12.96 -8.38
CA ASP A 209 -6.20 12.00 -9.15
C ASP A 209 -7.16 12.68 -10.15
N ARG A 210 -7.78 13.79 -9.76
CA ARG A 210 -8.79 14.47 -10.58
C ARG A 210 -8.21 15.54 -11.50
N PHE A 211 -7.07 16.13 -11.14
CA PHE A 211 -6.47 17.22 -11.91
C PHE A 211 -5.11 16.86 -12.49
N LEU A 212 -4.13 16.48 -11.66
CA LEU A 212 -2.75 16.29 -12.11
C LEU A 212 -2.63 15.14 -13.12
N PHE A 213 -3.12 13.95 -12.80
CA PHE A 213 -3.00 12.79 -13.70
C PHE A 213 -3.77 12.99 -15.01
N PRO A 214 -5.03 13.48 -15.02
CA PRO A 214 -5.73 13.77 -16.27
C PRO A 214 -5.05 14.86 -17.10
N TRP A 215 -4.53 15.92 -16.46
CA TRP A 215 -3.79 16.97 -17.13
C TRP A 215 -2.52 16.41 -17.79
N LEU A 216 -1.74 15.62 -17.07
CA LEU A 216 -0.50 15.06 -17.57
C LEU A 216 -0.73 14.04 -18.71
N ARG A 217 -1.82 13.26 -18.62
CA ARG A 217 -2.27 12.38 -19.70
C ARG A 217 -2.66 13.19 -20.95
N ARG A 218 -3.34 14.33 -20.80
CA ARG A 218 -3.68 15.23 -21.93
C ARG A 218 -2.44 15.86 -22.55
N SER A 219 -1.41 16.13 -21.76
CA SER A 219 -0.12 16.67 -22.22
C SER A 219 0.79 15.63 -22.90
N GLY A 220 0.33 14.38 -23.10
CA GLY A 220 1.09 13.32 -23.77
C GLY A 220 2.14 12.62 -22.91
N PHE A 221 2.28 12.99 -21.63
CA PHE A 221 3.23 12.36 -20.72
C PHE A 221 2.58 11.18 -19.99
N THR A 222 3.00 9.96 -20.34
CA THR A 222 2.59 8.75 -19.64
C THR A 222 3.51 8.53 -18.43
N LEU A 223 3.01 8.80 -17.22
CA LEU A 223 3.77 8.48 -16.01
C LEU A 223 3.77 6.97 -15.77
N SER A 224 4.87 6.32 -16.16
CA SER A 224 5.16 4.94 -15.77
C SER A 224 5.25 4.83 -14.24
N PRO A 225 4.93 3.67 -13.64
CA PRO A 225 5.09 3.45 -12.20
C PRO A 225 6.51 3.76 -11.70
N VAL A 226 7.54 3.43 -12.49
CA VAL A 226 8.95 3.70 -12.17
C VAL A 226 9.22 5.20 -12.16
N THR A 227 8.71 5.95 -13.13
CA THR A 227 8.88 7.41 -13.19
C THR A 227 8.23 8.09 -11.98
N ARG A 228 7.04 7.65 -11.56
CA ARG A 228 6.38 8.17 -10.34
C ARG A 228 7.21 7.94 -9.09
N LEU A 229 7.81 6.75 -9.00
CA LEU A 229 8.68 6.38 -7.90
C LEU A 229 9.90 7.32 -7.83
N VAL A 230 10.58 7.54 -8.95
CA VAL A 230 11.75 8.43 -9.04
C VAL A 230 11.41 9.87 -8.64
N TRP A 231 10.28 10.42 -9.12
CA TRP A 231 9.84 11.76 -8.71
C TRP A 231 9.54 11.83 -7.21
N GLY A 232 8.90 10.80 -6.65
CA GLY A 232 8.66 10.71 -5.21
C GLY A 232 9.94 10.70 -4.40
N PHE A 233 10.95 9.92 -4.82
CA PHE A 233 12.28 9.91 -4.20
C PHE A 233 12.97 11.28 -4.26
N GLY A 234 12.88 11.98 -5.39
CA GLY A 234 13.44 13.31 -5.55
C GLY A 234 12.80 14.35 -4.62
N LEU A 235 11.48 14.31 -4.48
CA LEU A 235 10.75 15.20 -3.57
C LEU A 235 11.08 14.91 -2.10
N GLU A 236 11.19 13.64 -1.71
CA GLU A 236 11.60 13.24 -0.36
C GLU A 236 13.01 13.76 -0.03
N ALA A 237 13.96 13.62 -0.97
CA ALA A 237 15.31 14.11 -0.80
C ALA A 237 15.35 15.64 -0.63
N LEU A 238 14.57 16.38 -1.41
CA LEU A 238 14.43 17.83 -1.28
C LEU A 238 13.81 18.22 0.07
N ALA A 239 12.78 17.50 0.52
CA ALA A 239 12.15 17.74 1.82
C ALA A 239 13.14 17.54 2.97
N MET A 240 13.99 16.50 2.91
CA MET A 240 15.03 16.27 3.92
C MET A 240 16.15 17.30 3.87
N ALA A 241 16.55 17.75 2.68
CA ALA A 241 17.50 18.86 2.55
C ALA A 241 16.96 20.15 3.19
N MET A 242 15.69 20.47 2.96
CA MET A 242 15.02 21.61 3.59
C MET A 242 14.96 21.47 5.11
N ALA A 243 14.60 20.29 5.62
CA ALA A 243 14.52 20.04 7.06
C ALA A 243 15.88 20.14 7.77
N ALA A 244 16.98 19.88 7.07
CA ALA A 244 18.33 20.00 7.62
C ALA A 244 18.85 21.45 7.68
N ILE A 245 18.27 22.36 6.90
CA ILE A 245 18.64 23.79 6.88
C ILE A 245 17.92 24.56 7.99
N VAL A 246 16.70 24.16 8.30
CA VAL A 246 15.83 24.77 9.34
C VAL A 246 16.28 24.34 10.74
#